data_AF-A0A0F9JYS3-F1
#
_entry.id   AF-A0A0F9JYS3-F1
#
_cell.length_a   1.000
_cell.length_b   1.000
_cell.length_c   1.000
_cell.angle_alpha   90.00
_cell.angle_beta   90.00
_cell.angle_gamma   90.00
#
_symmetry.space_group_name_H-M   'P 1'
#
loop_
_entity.id
_entity.type
_entity.pdbx_description
1 polymer ?
#
loop_
_entity_poly.entity_id
_entity_poly.type
_entity_poly.pdbx_seq_one_letter_code
_entity_poly.pdbx_strand_id
1 'polypeptide(L)'
;ASALTVIKWLDYSITVFFLVEVIIRFLAEDKKRDFFKNAWNIFDTLIVIVSLVPIEDSELALVGRLIRIFRVLRMVSVIPELRTLLNSLLRALPQLGYVALLMFIIVYIYAAVGTTFFAAINPELWGDIAISMLTLFRVMTFEDWTDVMYETMTVYSISWIFYISFIFLNAFAFLNMLIGIVVNVMEKENAEQYQREHADEPTITDLSRQLEELKQLIHQKMT
;
A
#
# COMPACT_ATOMS: atom_id res chain seq x y z
N ALA A 1 41.97 -11.32 6.94
CA ALA A 1 41.64 -9.91 6.65
C ALA A 1 41.15 -9.67 5.19
N SER A 2 40.72 -10.70 4.45
CA SER A 2 40.36 -10.57 3.02
C SER A 2 38.87 -10.31 2.77
N ALA A 3 37.95 -11.03 3.43
CA ALA A 3 36.52 -10.97 3.12
C ALA A 3 35.87 -9.60 3.38
N LEU A 4 36.14 -8.97 4.52
CA LEU A 4 35.59 -7.64 4.88
C LEU A 4 36.03 -6.55 3.90
N THR A 5 37.27 -6.63 3.41
CA THR A 5 37.83 -5.68 2.44
C THR A 5 37.18 -5.87 1.07
N VAL A 6 36.98 -7.12 0.65
CA VAL A 6 36.27 -7.45 -0.59
C VAL A 6 34.83 -6.93 -0.56
N ILE A 7 34.11 -7.13 0.54
CA ILE A 7 32.73 -6.63 0.70
C ILE A 7 32.67 -5.11 0.61
N LYS A 8 33.62 -4.39 1.23
CA LYS A 8 33.69 -2.91 1.15
C LYS A 8 33.92 -2.43 -0.27
N TRP A 9 34.86 -3.05 -0.99
CA TRP A 9 35.14 -2.71 -2.38
C TRP A 9 33.93 -2.97 -3.28
N LEU A 10 33.28 -4.12 -3.11
CA LEU A 10 32.09 -4.47 -3.88
C LEU A 10 30.95 -3.48 -3.62
N ASP A 11 30.71 -3.09 -2.37
CA ASP A 11 29.68 -2.12 -2.01
C ASP A 11 29.95 -0.74 -2.64
N TYR A 12 31.20 -0.26 -2.58
CA TYR A 12 31.60 0.99 -3.21
C TYR A 12 31.42 0.95 -4.73
N SER A 13 31.86 -0.13 -5.38
CA SER A 13 31.70 -0.33 -6.82
C SER A 13 30.23 -0.32 -7.24
N ILE A 14 29.35 -0.96 -6.45
CA ILE A 14 27.92 -0.95 -6.71
C ILE A 14 27.34 0.48 -6.56
N THR A 15 27.73 1.23 -5.54
CA THR A 15 27.27 2.62 -5.37
C THR A 15 27.74 3.51 -6.53
N VAL A 16 28.98 3.36 -6.98
CA VAL A 16 29.50 4.09 -8.15
C VAL A 16 28.74 3.70 -9.42
N PHE A 17 28.44 2.41 -9.61
CA PHE A 17 27.62 1.95 -10.74
C PHE A 17 26.24 2.62 -10.76
N PHE A 18 25.51 2.63 -9.64
CA PHE A 18 24.21 3.31 -9.57
C PHE A 18 24.31 4.82 -9.75
N LEU A 19 25.38 5.44 -9.25
CA LEU A 19 25.61 6.86 -9.45
C LEU A 19 25.74 7.18 -10.94
N VAL A 20 26.57 6.43 -11.66
CA VAL A 20 26.73 6.59 -13.11
C VAL A 20 25.42 6.33 -13.83
N GLU A 21 24.70 5.29 -13.45
CA GLU A 21 23.39 4.95 -14.04
C GLU A 21 22.36 6.08 -13.87
N VAL A 22 22.23 6.63 -12.66
CA VAL A 22 21.32 7.76 -12.37
C VAL A 22 21.73 9.01 -13.15
N ILE A 23 23.03 9.31 -13.25
CA ILE A 23 23.54 10.43 -14.06
C ILE A 23 23.17 10.25 -15.53
N ILE A 24 23.40 9.05 -16.09
CA ILE A 24 23.05 8.76 -17.49
C ILE A 24 21.54 8.94 -17.71
N ARG A 25 20.70 8.38 -16.84
CA ARG A 25 19.23 8.52 -16.93
C ARG A 25 18.80 9.99 -16.84
N PHE A 26 19.40 10.77 -15.96
CA PHE A 26 19.12 12.21 -15.85
C PHE A 26 19.55 13.00 -17.09
N LEU A 27 20.71 12.67 -17.68
CA LEU A 27 21.22 13.34 -18.88
C LEU A 27 20.44 12.95 -20.14
N ALA A 28 19.90 11.73 -20.22
CA ALA A 28 19.10 11.24 -21.34
C ALA A 28 17.73 11.91 -21.47
N GLU A 29 17.18 12.49 -20.39
CA GLU A 29 15.87 13.15 -20.44
C GLU A 29 15.94 14.50 -21.19
N ASP A 30 15.11 14.67 -22.23
CA ASP A 30 15.04 15.91 -23.03
C ASP A 30 14.71 17.14 -22.18
N LYS A 31 13.78 16.99 -21.22
CA LYS A 31 13.43 18.00 -20.23
C LYS A 31 13.81 17.49 -18.85
N LYS A 32 14.79 18.13 -18.21
CA LYS A 32 15.28 17.74 -16.87
C LYS A 32 14.22 17.71 -15.77
N ARG A 33 13.10 18.42 -15.95
CA ARG A 33 11.96 18.39 -15.04
C ARG A 33 11.19 17.08 -15.09
N ASP A 34 11.20 16.36 -16.21
CA ASP A 34 10.44 15.12 -16.37
C ASP A 34 11.08 13.97 -15.58
N PHE A 35 12.40 14.00 -15.38
CA PHE A 35 13.11 13.08 -14.50
C PHE A 35 12.52 13.09 -13.07
N PHE A 36 12.21 14.27 -12.53
CA PHE A 36 11.64 14.43 -11.18
C PHE A 36 10.13 14.18 -11.11
N LYS A 37 9.45 13.88 -12.21
CA LYS A 37 8.05 13.43 -12.18
C LYS A 37 7.94 11.92 -11.99
N ASN A 38 9.01 11.18 -12.28
CA ASN A 38 9.04 9.74 -12.10
C ASN A 38 9.49 9.39 -10.68
N ALA A 39 8.58 8.82 -9.89
CA ALA A 39 8.84 8.43 -8.51
C ALA A 39 10.01 7.43 -8.37
N TRP A 40 10.22 6.56 -9.36
CA TRP A 40 11.34 5.60 -9.36
C TRP A 40 12.68 6.27 -9.59
N ASN A 41 12.73 7.30 -10.42
CA ASN A 41 13.95 8.09 -10.63
C ASN A 41 14.32 8.88 -9.36
N ILE A 42 13.33 9.45 -8.68
CA ILE A 42 13.52 10.11 -7.38
C ILE A 42 14.03 9.11 -6.33
N PHE A 43 13.39 7.95 -6.24
CA PHE A 43 13.78 6.89 -5.31
C PHE A 43 15.22 6.43 -5.53
N ASP A 44 15.60 6.09 -6.76
CA ASP A 44 16.96 5.64 -7.10
C ASP A 44 17.99 6.72 -6.78
N THR A 45 17.68 7.98 -7.11
CA THR A 45 18.56 9.12 -6.81
C THR A 45 18.76 9.30 -5.30
N LEU A 46 17.69 9.18 -4.51
CA LEU A 46 17.75 9.29 -3.06
C LEU A 46 18.59 8.16 -2.45
N ILE A 47 18.42 6.92 -2.92
CA ILE A 47 19.21 5.77 -2.46
C ILE A 47 20.71 5.97 -2.76
N VAL A 48 21.06 6.50 -3.93
CA VAL A 48 22.45 6.81 -4.29
C VAL A 48 23.02 7.90 -3.39
N ILE A 49 22.31 9.02 -3.20
CA ILE A 49 22.76 10.13 -2.34
C ILE A 49 23.01 9.63 -0.91
N VAL A 50 22.05 8.91 -0.32
CA VAL A 50 22.17 8.35 1.03
C VAL A 50 23.32 7.35 1.14
N SER A 51 23.58 6.58 0.07
CA SER A 51 24.68 5.60 0.05
C SER A 51 26.07 6.24 -0.05
N LEU A 52 26.16 7.45 -0.62
CA LEU A 52 27.42 8.18 -0.78
C LEU A 52 27.88 8.90 0.49
N VAL A 53 26.97 9.19 1.43
CA VAL A 53 27.32 9.90 2.68
C VAL A 53 28.27 9.02 3.52
N PRO A 54 29.54 9.43 3.72
CA PRO A 54 30.45 8.75 4.61
C PRO A 54 30.09 9.14 6.05
N ILE A 55 29.78 8.15 6.89
CA ILE A 55 29.38 8.42 8.28
C ILE A 55 30.54 8.01 9.17
N GLU A 56 31.41 8.99 9.41
CA GLU A 56 32.64 8.85 10.20
C GLU A 56 32.53 9.53 11.57
N ASP A 57 31.47 10.31 11.82
CA ASP A 57 31.27 11.02 13.09
C ASP A 57 30.71 10.13 14.21
N SER A 58 31.34 10.24 15.40
CA SER A 58 31.04 9.40 16.56
C SER A 58 29.63 9.63 17.13
N GLU A 59 29.11 10.86 17.08
CA GLU A 59 27.74 11.20 17.51
C GLU A 59 26.68 10.68 16.54
N LEU A 60 27.01 10.58 15.25
CA LEU A 60 26.13 10.04 14.21
C LEU A 60 26.33 8.54 13.99
N ALA A 61 27.13 7.87 14.81
CA ALA A 61 27.44 6.44 14.62
C ALA A 61 26.22 5.52 14.71
N LEU A 62 25.16 5.90 15.44
CA LEU A 62 23.89 5.17 15.47
C LEU A 62 23.07 5.42 14.20
N VAL A 63 22.93 6.68 13.80
CA VAL A 63 22.24 7.07 12.55
C VAL A 63 22.94 6.46 11.34
N GLY A 64 24.27 6.39 11.34
CA GLY A 64 25.03 5.77 10.27
C GLY A 64 24.96 4.26 10.21
N ARG A 65 24.62 3.60 11.32
CA ARG A 65 24.25 2.19 11.28
C ARG A 65 22.90 2.01 10.60
N LEU A 66 21.92 2.86 10.89
CA LEU A 66 20.61 2.83 10.24
C LEU A 66 20.68 3.17 8.75
N ILE A 67 21.52 4.13 8.36
CA ILE A 67 21.71 4.53 6.96
C ILE A 67 22.21 3.37 6.09
N ARG A 68 22.96 2.42 6.66
CA ARG A 68 23.38 1.21 5.95
C ARG A 68 22.21 0.34 5.50
N ILE A 69 21.05 0.40 6.15
CA ILE A 69 19.85 -0.36 5.75
C ILE A 69 19.36 0.09 4.36
N PHE A 70 19.49 1.38 4.01
CA PHE A 70 19.14 1.88 2.67
C PHE A 70 19.98 1.22 1.57
N ARG A 71 21.17 0.70 1.90
CA ARG A 71 21.97 -0.06 0.94
C ARG A 71 21.25 -1.33 0.51
N VAL A 72 20.49 -1.99 1.38
CA VAL A 72 19.69 -3.17 1.01
C VAL A 72 18.54 -2.77 0.08
N LEU A 73 17.98 -1.58 0.26
CA LEU A 73 16.89 -1.07 -0.59
C LEU A 73 17.31 -0.88 -2.06
N ARG A 74 18.61 -0.81 -2.38
CA ARG A 74 19.10 -0.81 -3.77
C ARG A 74 18.64 -2.04 -4.56
N MET A 75 18.32 -3.14 -3.87
CA MET A 75 17.72 -4.32 -4.51
C MET A 75 16.41 -3.97 -5.24
N VAL A 76 15.61 -3.03 -4.71
CA VAL A 76 14.40 -2.54 -5.37
C VAL A 76 14.72 -1.80 -6.67
N SER A 77 15.87 -1.13 -6.74
CA SER A 77 16.34 -0.46 -7.95
C SER A 77 16.85 -1.45 -9.00
N VAL A 78 17.47 -2.55 -8.56
CA VAL A 78 18.04 -3.59 -9.42
C VAL A 78 16.98 -4.52 -9.99
N ILE A 79 16.00 -4.92 -9.18
CA ILE A 79 15.09 -6.03 -9.46
C ILE A 79 13.74 -5.45 -9.92
N PRO A 80 13.44 -5.46 -11.24
CA PRO A 80 12.19 -4.89 -11.76
C PRO A 80 10.94 -5.58 -11.22
N GLU A 81 11.05 -6.86 -10.85
CA GLU A 81 9.99 -7.64 -10.24
C GLU A 81 9.55 -7.03 -8.90
N LEU A 82 10.50 -6.55 -8.08
CA LEU A 82 10.17 -5.86 -6.81
C LEU A 82 9.40 -4.57 -7.06
N ARG A 83 9.77 -3.80 -8.09
CA ARG A 83 9.04 -2.59 -8.48
C ARG A 83 7.62 -2.92 -8.93
N THR A 84 7.48 -3.98 -9.71
CA THR A 84 6.17 -4.44 -10.19
C THR A 84 5.29 -4.85 -9.01
N LEU A 85 5.81 -5.63 -8.06
CA LEU A 85 5.10 -6.01 -6.85
C LEU A 85 4.67 -4.79 -6.01
N LEU A 86 5.59 -3.84 -5.77
CA LEU A 86 5.29 -2.62 -5.03
C LEU A 86 4.23 -1.76 -5.74
N ASN A 87 4.34 -1.59 -7.06
CA ASN A 87 3.34 -0.86 -7.86
C ASN A 87 1.96 -1.53 -7.76
N SER A 88 1.89 -2.86 -7.79
CA SER A 88 0.63 -3.59 -7.62
C SER A 88 0.03 -3.38 -6.23
N LEU A 89 0.87 -3.41 -5.19
CA LEU A 89 0.45 -3.16 -3.81
C LEU A 89 -0.09 -1.72 -3.64
N LEU A 90 0.64 -0.73 -4.15
CA LEU A 90 0.25 0.67 -4.12
C LEU A 90 -1.02 0.95 -4.94
N ARG A 91 -1.27 0.22 -6.04
CA ARG A 91 -2.51 0.31 -6.82
C ARG A 91 -3.72 -0.25 -6.09
N ALA A 92 -3.53 -1.21 -5.17
CA ALA A 92 -4.60 -1.77 -4.35
C ALA A 92 -4.97 -0.86 -3.16
N LEU A 93 -4.01 -0.11 -2.60
CA LEU A 93 -4.23 0.74 -1.41
C LEU A 93 -5.42 1.72 -1.53
N PRO A 94 -5.64 2.45 -2.63
CA PRO A 94 -6.76 3.39 -2.73
C PRO A 94 -8.13 2.75 -2.52
N GLN A 95 -8.31 1.50 -2.95
CA GLN A 95 -9.56 0.77 -2.77
C GLN A 95 -9.86 0.48 -1.28
N LEU A 96 -8.82 0.37 -0.47
CA LEU A 96 -8.92 0.14 0.98
C LEU A 96 -9.22 1.43 1.76
N GLY A 97 -9.01 2.61 1.17
CA GLY A 97 -9.02 3.89 1.90
C GLY A 97 -10.33 4.19 2.62
N TYR A 98 -11.47 3.98 1.97
CA TYR A 98 -12.78 4.23 2.57
C TYR A 98 -13.09 3.30 3.75
N VAL A 99 -12.70 2.03 3.63
CA VAL A 99 -12.90 1.06 4.72
C VAL A 99 -11.93 1.34 5.85
N ALA A 100 -10.67 1.66 5.56
CA ALA A 100 -9.70 2.06 6.57
C ALA A 100 -10.18 3.29 7.36
N LEU A 101 -10.82 4.26 6.71
CA LEU A 101 -11.44 5.40 7.39
C LEU A 101 -12.60 4.98 8.29
N LEU A 102 -13.48 4.09 7.82
CA LEU A 102 -14.58 3.55 8.63
C LEU A 102 -14.04 2.80 9.87
N MET A 103 -13.04 1.94 9.69
CA MET A 103 -12.39 1.22 10.78
C MET A 103 -11.72 2.18 11.76
N PHE A 104 -11.06 3.23 11.26
CA PHE A 104 -10.47 4.28 12.11
C PHE A 104 -11.52 4.99 12.97
N ILE A 105 -12.70 5.31 12.41
CA ILE A 105 -13.81 5.91 13.16
C ILE A 105 -14.31 4.95 14.25
N ILE A 106 -14.49 3.67 13.93
CA ILE A 106 -14.91 2.65 14.90
C ILE A 106 -13.88 2.55 16.04
N VAL A 107 -12.59 2.44 15.71
CA VAL A 107 -11.50 2.38 16.67
C VAL A 107 -11.48 3.61 17.57
N TYR A 108 -11.65 4.81 17.00
CA TYR A 108 -11.68 6.05 17.77
C TYR A 108 -12.83 6.09 18.79
N ILE A 109 -14.04 5.70 18.37
CA ILE A 109 -15.22 5.65 19.25
C ILE A 109 -14.98 4.67 20.41
N TYR A 110 -14.52 3.46 20.10
CA TYR A 110 -14.21 2.46 21.13
C TYR A 110 -13.05 2.89 22.01
N ALA A 111 -12.04 3.60 21.48
CA ALA A 111 -10.92 4.12 22.25
C ALA A 111 -11.37 5.17 23.26
N ALA A 112 -12.26 6.09 22.86
CA ALA A 112 -12.83 7.07 23.78
C ALA A 112 -13.64 6.41 24.91
N VAL A 113 -14.44 5.39 24.58
CA VAL A 113 -15.16 4.59 25.58
C VAL A 113 -14.18 3.85 26.50
N GLY A 114 -13.22 3.11 25.94
CA GLY A 114 -12.22 2.35 26.69
C GLY A 114 -11.37 3.23 27.61
N THR A 115 -10.92 4.40 27.13
CA THR A 115 -10.22 5.39 27.98
C THR A 115 -11.10 5.81 29.16
N THR A 116 -12.38 6.06 28.93
CA THR A 116 -13.31 6.52 29.97
C THR A 116 -13.54 5.47 31.06
N PHE A 117 -13.69 4.20 30.70
CA PHE A 117 -14.05 3.13 31.63
C PHE A 117 -12.86 2.34 32.17
N PHE A 118 -11.78 2.19 31.42
CA PHE A 118 -10.70 1.24 31.72
C PHE A 118 -9.36 1.91 32.07
N ALA A 119 -9.23 3.24 31.92
CA ALA A 119 -8.00 3.97 32.29
C ALA A 119 -7.58 3.74 33.75
N ALA A 120 -8.54 3.65 34.67
CA ALA A 120 -8.24 3.39 36.09
C ALA A 120 -7.81 1.95 36.38
N ILE A 121 -8.13 1.00 35.49
CA ILE A 121 -7.75 -0.42 35.63
C ILE A 121 -6.33 -0.60 35.13
N ASN A 122 -6.05 -0.16 33.90
CA ASN A 122 -4.74 -0.27 33.29
C ASN A 122 -4.42 1.00 32.47
N PRO A 123 -3.71 1.97 33.07
CA PRO A 123 -3.29 3.19 32.39
C PRO A 123 -2.33 2.95 31.22
N GLU A 124 -1.59 1.84 31.20
CA GLU A 124 -0.66 1.52 30.10
C GLU A 124 -1.40 1.10 28.82
N LEU A 125 -2.61 0.57 28.95
CA LEU A 125 -3.45 0.16 27.83
C LEU A 125 -4.56 1.16 27.49
N TRP A 126 -5.00 1.96 28.48
CA TRP A 126 -6.19 2.80 28.37
C TRP A 126 -5.99 4.25 28.85
N GLY A 127 -4.77 4.66 29.18
CA GLY A 127 -4.51 5.94 29.86
C GLY A 127 -4.90 7.19 29.06
N ASP A 128 -4.82 7.10 27.73
CA ASP A 128 -5.35 8.12 26.83
C ASP A 128 -5.91 7.49 25.55
N ILE A 129 -6.52 8.33 24.71
CA ILE A 129 -7.19 7.89 23.48
C ILE A 129 -6.18 7.27 22.50
N ALA A 130 -4.96 7.81 22.37
CA ALA A 130 -3.97 7.29 21.43
C ALA A 130 -3.46 5.91 21.85
N ILE A 131 -3.19 5.73 23.14
CA ILE A 131 -2.82 4.43 23.72
C ILE A 131 -3.97 3.44 23.57
N SER A 132 -5.21 3.86 23.86
CA SER A 132 -6.40 3.02 23.70
C SER A 132 -6.63 2.59 22.25
N MET A 133 -6.37 3.49 21.28
CA MET A 133 -6.43 3.14 19.86
C MET A 133 -5.36 2.09 19.49
N LEU A 134 -4.15 2.17 20.07
CA LEU A 134 -3.10 1.16 19.86
C LEU A 134 -3.48 -0.20 20.48
N THR A 135 -4.03 -0.19 21.70
CA THR A 135 -4.58 -1.40 22.34
C THR A 135 -5.68 -2.02 21.49
N LEU A 136 -6.61 -1.21 20.97
CA LEU A 136 -7.67 -1.69 20.09
C LEU A 136 -7.18 -2.14 18.72
N PHE A 137 -6.06 -1.59 18.22
CA PHE A 137 -5.40 -2.12 17.02
C PHE A 137 -4.88 -3.54 17.25
N ARG A 138 -4.24 -3.81 18.40
CA ARG A 138 -3.84 -5.17 18.81
C ARG A 138 -5.06 -6.11 18.95
N VAL A 139 -6.16 -5.62 19.54
CA VAL A 139 -7.40 -6.39 19.63
C VAL A 139 -7.98 -6.71 18.24
N MET A 140 -7.93 -5.75 17.31
CA MET A 140 -8.43 -5.90 15.94
C MET A 140 -7.64 -6.95 15.15
N THR A 141 -6.33 -7.07 15.37
CA THR A 141 -5.49 -8.10 14.75
C THR A 141 -5.64 -9.48 15.42
N PHE A 142 -6.55 -9.60 16.38
CA PHE A 142 -6.78 -10.80 17.20
C PHE A 142 -5.57 -11.24 18.03
N GLU A 143 -4.60 -10.37 18.24
CA GLU A 143 -3.42 -10.66 19.04
C GLU A 143 -3.74 -10.45 20.52
N ASP A 144 -3.68 -11.51 21.32
CA ASP A 144 -3.79 -11.49 22.79
C ASP A 144 -4.97 -10.65 23.36
N TRP A 145 -6.05 -10.50 22.59
CA TRP A 145 -7.17 -9.66 22.96
C TRP A 145 -7.93 -10.17 24.19
N THR A 146 -7.83 -11.48 24.46
CA THR A 146 -8.45 -12.11 25.62
C THR A 146 -7.82 -11.66 26.92
N ASP A 147 -6.52 -11.38 26.95
CA ASP A 147 -5.83 -10.96 28.18
C ASP A 147 -6.26 -9.55 28.58
N VAL A 148 -6.33 -8.64 27.61
CA VAL A 148 -6.88 -7.28 27.78
C VAL A 148 -8.34 -7.35 28.26
N MET A 149 -9.13 -8.26 27.68
CA MET A 149 -10.50 -8.47 28.09
C MET A 149 -10.59 -8.98 29.54
N TYR A 150 -9.90 -10.06 29.87
CA TYR A 150 -9.96 -10.69 31.20
C TYR A 150 -9.50 -9.73 32.29
N GLU A 151 -8.50 -8.89 32.02
CA GLU A 151 -8.06 -7.86 32.95
C GLU A 151 -9.21 -6.89 33.29
N THR A 152 -9.91 -6.36 32.28
CA THR A 152 -11.06 -5.47 32.55
C THR A 152 -12.24 -6.21 33.17
N MET A 153 -12.39 -7.51 32.95
CA MET A 153 -13.45 -8.33 33.56
C MET A 153 -13.28 -8.53 35.07
N THR A 154 -12.05 -8.35 35.60
CA THR A 154 -11.81 -8.39 37.05
C THR A 154 -12.57 -7.30 37.81
N VAL A 155 -12.86 -6.18 37.15
CA VAL A 155 -13.62 -5.04 37.70
C VAL A 155 -15.02 -4.98 37.08
N TYR A 156 -15.12 -5.09 35.76
CA TYR A 156 -16.38 -5.02 35.02
C TYR A 156 -16.67 -6.37 34.36
N SER A 157 -17.33 -7.30 35.06
CA SER A 157 -17.52 -8.68 34.59
C SER A 157 -18.21 -8.82 33.22
N ILE A 158 -18.97 -7.81 32.78
CA ILE A 158 -19.64 -7.78 31.46
C ILE A 158 -18.81 -7.06 30.38
N SER A 159 -17.58 -6.64 30.66
CA SER A 159 -16.72 -5.91 29.71
C SER A 159 -16.41 -6.73 28.46
N TRP A 160 -16.52 -8.06 28.50
CA TRP A 160 -16.40 -8.92 27.32
C TRP A 160 -17.30 -8.48 26.15
N ILE A 161 -18.46 -7.88 26.43
CA ILE A 161 -19.36 -7.36 25.39
C ILE A 161 -18.67 -6.27 24.56
N PHE A 162 -17.90 -5.38 25.19
CA PHE A 162 -17.17 -4.31 24.51
C PHE A 162 -16.16 -4.88 23.49
N TYR A 163 -15.42 -5.91 23.87
CA TYR A 163 -14.42 -6.53 22.98
C TYR A 163 -15.08 -7.35 21.87
N ILE A 164 -16.08 -8.17 22.21
CA ILE A 164 -16.79 -8.98 21.22
C ILE A 164 -17.54 -8.11 20.21
N SER A 165 -18.19 -7.02 20.64
CA SER A 165 -18.85 -6.10 19.72
C SER A 165 -17.85 -5.34 18.83
N PHE A 166 -16.71 -4.92 19.39
CA PHE A 166 -15.63 -4.29 18.63
C PHE A 166 -15.06 -5.23 17.57
N ILE A 167 -14.74 -6.46 17.96
CA ILE A 167 -14.21 -7.50 17.08
C ILE A 167 -15.21 -7.82 15.98
N PHE A 168 -16.48 -8.01 16.33
CA PHE A 168 -17.53 -8.30 15.36
C PHE A 168 -17.67 -7.18 14.32
N LEU A 169 -17.72 -5.92 14.75
CA LEU A 169 -17.84 -4.77 13.83
C LEU A 169 -16.62 -4.66 12.90
N ASN A 170 -15.40 -4.83 13.41
CA ASN A 170 -14.19 -4.74 12.59
C ASN A 170 -14.04 -5.93 11.65
N ALA A 171 -14.31 -7.15 12.13
CA ALA A 171 -14.29 -8.35 11.30
C ALA A 171 -15.34 -8.27 10.18
N PHE A 172 -16.54 -7.76 10.50
CA PHE A 172 -17.60 -7.54 9.52
C PHE A 172 -17.21 -6.47 8.48
N ALA A 173 -16.66 -5.33 8.92
CA ALA A 173 -16.16 -4.30 8.01
C ALA A 173 -15.05 -4.83 7.08
N PHE A 174 -14.11 -5.60 7.62
CA PHE A 174 -13.04 -6.24 6.86
C PHE A 174 -13.57 -7.27 5.86
N LEU A 175 -14.53 -8.11 6.27
CA LEU A 175 -15.17 -9.09 5.39
C LEU A 175 -15.89 -8.39 4.22
N ASN A 176 -16.66 -7.35 4.49
CA ASN A 176 -17.36 -6.59 3.46
C ASN A 176 -16.39 -5.91 2.48
N MET A 177 -15.25 -5.44 2.97
CA MET A 177 -14.17 -4.94 2.12
C MET A 177 -13.60 -6.02 1.21
N LEU A 178 -13.28 -7.18 1.76
CA LEU A 178 -12.75 -8.31 0.99
C LEU A 178 -13.73 -8.73 -0.10
N ILE A 179 -15.00 -8.88 0.24
CA ILE A 179 -16.07 -9.19 -0.72
C ILE A 179 -16.15 -8.09 -1.78
N GLY A 180 -16.14 -6.82 -1.38
CA GLY A 180 -16.17 -5.69 -2.31
C GLY A 180 -15.01 -5.71 -3.30
N ILE A 181 -13.78 -5.99 -2.85
CA ILE A 181 -12.61 -6.08 -3.72
C ILE A 181 -12.71 -7.28 -4.66
N VAL A 182 -13.07 -8.45 -4.13
CA VAL A 182 -13.21 -9.68 -4.92
C VAL A 182 -14.27 -9.50 -6.00
N VAL A 183 -15.44 -8.95 -5.65
CA VAL A 183 -16.52 -8.66 -6.61
C VAL A 183 -16.05 -7.66 -7.66
N ASN A 184 -15.41 -6.56 -7.26
CA ASN A 184 -14.89 -5.57 -8.21
C ASN A 184 -13.86 -6.18 -9.19
N VAL A 185 -12.99 -7.08 -8.71
CA VAL A 185 -12.03 -7.79 -9.57
C VAL A 185 -12.74 -8.75 -10.51
N MET A 186 -13.69 -9.55 -10.01
CA MET A 186 -14.46 -10.49 -10.82
C MET A 186 -15.31 -9.79 -11.90
N GLU A 187 -15.98 -8.69 -11.55
CA GLU A 187 -16.76 -7.89 -12.51
C GLU A 187 -15.86 -7.33 -13.61
N LYS A 188 -14.67 -6.85 -13.24
CA LYS A 188 -13.69 -6.36 -14.21
C LYS A 188 -13.17 -7.47 -15.12
N GLU A 189 -12.79 -8.62 -14.56
CA GLU A 189 -12.32 -9.77 -15.34
C GLU A 189 -13.39 -10.29 -16.30
N ASN A 190 -14.64 -10.42 -15.83
CA ASN A 190 -15.77 -10.85 -16.66
C ASN A 190 -16.06 -9.85 -17.80
N ALA A 191 -16.01 -8.54 -17.53
CA ALA A 191 -16.22 -7.51 -18.54
C ALA A 191 -15.12 -7.52 -19.61
N GLU A 192 -13.85 -7.69 -19.20
CA GLU A 192 -12.73 -7.83 -20.13
C GLU A 192 -12.83 -9.11 -20.96
N GLN A 193 -13.25 -10.22 -20.36
CA GLN A 193 -13.47 -11.48 -21.08
C GLN A 193 -14.60 -11.35 -22.11
N TYR A 194 -15.73 -10.76 -21.72
CA TYR A 194 -16.85 -10.53 -22.63
C TYR A 194 -16.43 -9.68 -23.84
N GLN A 195 -15.66 -8.62 -23.62
CA GLN A 195 -15.11 -7.79 -24.70
C GLN A 195 -14.16 -8.56 -25.62
N ARG A 196 -13.37 -9.50 -25.09
CA ARG A 196 -12.48 -10.34 -25.92
C ARG A 196 -13.27 -11.34 -26.76
N GLU A 197 -14.30 -11.95 -26.19
CA GLU A 197 -15.15 -12.91 -26.90
C GLU A 197 -15.97 -12.25 -28.01
N HIS A 198 -16.45 -11.02 -27.78
CA HIS A 198 -17.27 -10.28 -28.74
C HIS A 198 -16.45 -9.23 -29.53
N ALA A 199 -15.12 -9.35 -29.54
CA ALA A 199 -14.25 -8.40 -30.23
C ALA A 199 -14.44 -8.40 -31.76
N ASP A 200 -14.80 -9.56 -32.32
CA ASP A 200 -15.05 -9.75 -33.76
C ASP A 200 -16.53 -9.56 -34.14
N GLU A 201 -17.42 -9.36 -33.16
CA GLU A 201 -18.83 -9.09 -33.43
C GLU A 201 -19.04 -7.61 -33.75
N PRO A 202 -19.75 -7.27 -34.84
CA PRO A 202 -20.03 -5.89 -35.18
C PRO A 202 -20.84 -5.24 -34.05
N THR A 203 -20.30 -4.15 -33.49
CA THR A 203 -20.96 -3.39 -32.42
C THR A 203 -22.33 -2.90 -32.89
N ILE A 204 -23.28 -2.64 -31.98
CA ILE A 204 -24.55 -2.01 -32.35
C ILE A 204 -24.34 -0.72 -33.14
N THR A 205 -23.27 0.03 -32.84
CA THR A 205 -22.88 1.21 -33.62
C THR A 205 -22.46 0.88 -35.05
N ASP A 206 -21.71 -0.20 -35.26
CA ASP A 206 -21.32 -0.67 -36.60
C ASP A 206 -22.53 -1.16 -37.39
N LEU A 207 -23.43 -1.89 -36.73
CA LEU A 207 -24.68 -2.36 -37.33
C LEU A 207 -25.60 -1.18 -37.68
N SER A 208 -25.68 -0.15 -36.82
CA SER A 208 -26.43 1.07 -37.08
C SER A 208 -25.89 1.81 -38.30
N ARG A 209 -24.56 1.92 -38.43
CA ARG A 209 -23.92 2.53 -39.59
C ARG A 209 -24.20 1.74 -40.88
N GLN A 210 -24.07 0.41 -40.81
CA GLN A 210 -24.39 -0.47 -41.93
C GLN A 210 -25.85 -0.35 -42.37
N LEU A 211 -26.79 -0.24 -41.42
CA LEU A 211 -28.21 -0.03 -41.72
C LEU A 211 -28.46 1.33 -42.40
N GLU A 212 -27.80 2.39 -41.95
CA GLU A 212 -27.93 3.71 -42.55
C GLU A 212 -27.35 3.73 -43.98
N GLU A 213 -26.18 3.12 -44.19
CA GLU A 213 -25.58 2.93 -45.52
C GLU A 213 -26.51 2.12 -46.45
N LEU A 214 -27.09 1.02 -45.94
CA LEU A 214 -28.03 0.19 -46.70
C LEU A 214 -29.29 0.97 -47.10
N LYS A 215 -29.82 1.77 -46.17
CA LYS A 215 -31.00 2.62 -46.41
C LYS A 215 -30.73 3.68 -47.47
N GLN A 216 -29.55 4.30 -47.47
CA GLN A 216 -29.12 5.24 -48.51
C GLN A 216 -29.00 4.56 -49.88
N LEU A 217 -28.37 3.37 -49.95
CA LEU A 217 -28.23 2.61 -51.19
C LEU A 217 -29.59 2.20 -51.78
N ILE A 218 -30.53 1.80 -50.93
CA ILE A 218 -31.90 1.46 -51.36
C ILE A 218 -32.61 2.70 -51.92
N HIS A 219 -32.49 3.85 -51.24
CA HIS A 219 -33.10 5.10 -51.70
C HIS A 219 -32.54 5.52 -53.06
N GLN A 220 -31.22 5.41 -53.26
CA GLN A 220 -30.54 5.74 -54.50
C GLN A 220 -30.92 4.80 -55.66
N LYS A 221 -31.29 3.55 -55.40
CA LYS A 221 -31.77 2.60 -56.41
C LYS A 221 -33.26 2.76 -56.78
N MET A 222 -34.07 3.35 -55.91
CA MET A 222 -35.50 3.58 -56.13
C MET A 222 -35.82 4.93 -56.77
N THR A 223 -34.80 5.75 -57.03
CA THR A 223 -34.89 7.03 -57.74
C THR A 223 -34.28 6.88 -59.12
#